data_AF-A0A653VCZ5-F1
#
_entry.id   AF-A0A653VCZ5-F1
#
_cell.length_a   1.000
_cell.length_b   1.000
_cell.length_c   1.000
_cell.angle_alpha   90.00
_cell.angle_beta   90.00
_cell.angle_gamma   90.00
#
_symmetry.space_group_name_H-M   'P 1'
#
loop_
_entity.id
_entity.type
_entity.pdbx_description
1 polymer ?
#
loop_
_entity_poly.entity_id
_entity_poly.type
_entity_poly.pdbx_seq_one_letter_code
_entity_poly.pdbx_strand_id
1 'polypeptide(L)'
;MTDIPLQPLLNDAVIALQAPTQVWSDESGDMGSAPIHGVYHGDVRHVRALTVAVEGTAVETIACSSPAPQRAVFTGVLRGIDDDQPDPKVRLERARAVRPGGVTEQIRISSHREAPLPIAVTVRILPDFEPLQRVKAGLADGGAWAWDGERVSSGSASFALTAPGAAIAVEEAALVVRWMSVLEPRSRLEFSLALSLEDGTLVVAAPAAEARPAVPETADPRLRRWLHRAAGDLSALRLALPAHPDDAFYAAGAPWFFTLFGRDSIWAARLALRQDPAIAASTLRVLARLQGTRNDPATAEAPGKIPHELRSGALSLPNEGVHLPPLYYGTVDATPLWVCLLADARDAGMPEAEVRELLPNLRAALGWMIEHGDASGSGFIDYVDETGHGLANQGWKDSGDSIQWRDGRLAEGPIALSEVQGYAYEAAVRGADLLDALGEDGGAALRAWAADLRARFRAAYWVTTLEGRYPAIALDAHGAAVDTLTSNIGHLIGTGILDPDEERICAALLLGDSMSSGFGIRTMSSGAAGFWPLSYHGGSVWAHDTAIAVHGLLRAGLRAEAADIAQQLVDAAEGFDYRMPELHAGDARELGVDPVPYPASCRPQAWSAAAAVVCADALG
;
A
#
# COMPACT_ATOMS: atom_id res chain seq x y z
N MET A 1 22.49 27.10 7.58
CA MET A 1 21.15 26.49 7.47
C MET A 1 21.25 25.14 8.16
N THR A 2 20.44 24.90 9.18
CA THR A 2 20.31 23.55 9.74
C THR A 2 19.53 22.73 8.71
N ASP A 3 20.12 21.64 8.20
CA ASP A 3 19.42 20.73 7.30
C ASP A 3 18.22 20.14 8.04
N ILE A 4 17.02 20.54 7.62
CA ILE A 4 15.78 19.94 8.10
C ILE A 4 15.72 18.55 7.46
N PRO A 5 15.57 17.46 8.24
CA PRO A 5 15.47 16.12 7.67
C PRO A 5 14.20 16.02 6.82
N LEU A 6 14.32 15.45 5.62
CA LEU A 6 13.25 15.34 4.63
C LEU A 6 12.90 13.88 4.40
N GLN A 7 11.61 13.59 4.22
CA GLN A 7 11.16 12.27 3.80
C GLN A 7 11.80 11.89 2.45
N PRO A 8 12.35 10.67 2.31
CA PRO A 8 13.06 10.29 1.10
C PRO A 8 12.16 10.16 -0.11
N LEU A 9 12.72 10.50 -1.28
CA LEU A 9 12.13 10.21 -2.57
C LEU A 9 12.21 8.71 -2.87
N LEU A 10 11.16 8.15 -3.49
CA LEU A 10 11.06 6.71 -3.75
C LEU A 10 11.05 6.31 -5.23
N ASN A 11 10.70 7.22 -6.14
CA ASN A 11 10.38 6.86 -7.52
C ASN A 11 11.51 6.08 -8.24
N ASP A 12 12.75 6.54 -8.08
CA ASP A 12 13.91 6.03 -8.81
C ASP A 12 14.58 4.83 -8.11
N ALA A 13 14.09 4.44 -6.92
CA ALA A 13 14.65 3.33 -6.18
C ALA A 13 14.13 1.98 -6.72
N VAL A 14 15.04 1.03 -6.86
CA VAL A 14 14.74 -0.35 -7.24
C VAL A 14 14.39 -1.15 -6.00
N ILE A 15 13.18 -1.74 -6.00
CA ILE A 15 12.70 -2.61 -4.93
C ILE A 15 12.64 -4.07 -5.36
N ALA A 16 13.17 -4.94 -4.49
CA ALA A 16 12.85 -6.36 -4.43
C ALA A 16 12.23 -6.68 -3.06
N LEU A 17 11.12 -7.41 -3.02
CA LEU A 17 10.38 -7.70 -1.79
C LEU A 17 9.70 -9.07 -1.79
N GLN A 18 9.58 -9.63 -0.60
CA GLN A 18 8.63 -10.69 -0.24
C GLN A 18 8.30 -10.49 1.23
N ALA A 19 7.06 -10.14 1.55
CA ALA A 19 6.67 -9.74 2.89
C ALA A 19 7.05 -10.79 3.95
N PRO A 20 7.54 -10.37 5.14
CA PRO A 20 7.73 -8.98 5.61
C PRO A 20 9.12 -8.39 5.28
N THR A 21 9.84 -8.90 4.27
CA THR A 21 11.18 -8.41 3.89
C THR A 21 11.15 -7.60 2.60
N GLN A 22 11.86 -6.47 2.59
CA GLN A 22 11.99 -5.59 1.43
C GLN A 22 13.42 -5.04 1.32
N VAL A 23 13.86 -4.80 0.10
CA VAL A 23 15.21 -4.32 -0.20
C VAL A 23 15.14 -3.20 -1.25
N TRP A 24 15.75 -2.06 -0.93
CA TRP A 24 15.77 -0.86 -1.76
C TRP A 24 17.20 -0.50 -2.14
N SER A 25 17.45 -0.25 -3.43
CA SER A 25 18.76 0.15 -3.97
C SER A 25 18.62 1.10 -5.14
N ASP A 26 19.73 1.64 -5.64
CA ASP A 26 19.74 2.29 -6.94
C ASP A 26 19.71 1.27 -8.10
N GLU A 27 19.75 1.78 -9.33
CA GLU A 27 19.76 1.01 -10.58
C GLU A 27 21.03 0.19 -10.81
N SER A 28 22.11 0.43 -10.06
CA SER A 28 23.30 -0.44 -10.07
C SER A 28 23.17 -1.62 -9.09
N GLY A 29 22.15 -1.57 -8.24
CA GLY A 29 21.93 -2.50 -7.14
C GLY A 29 22.62 -2.09 -5.85
N ASP A 30 23.42 -1.03 -5.84
CA ASP A 30 24.08 -0.56 -4.63
C ASP A 30 23.12 0.19 -3.70
N MET A 31 23.39 0.07 -2.41
CA MET A 31 22.60 0.71 -1.35
C MET A 31 23.45 1.73 -0.62
N GLY A 32 22.85 2.85 -0.21
CA GLY A 32 23.48 3.89 0.61
C GLY A 32 23.53 5.28 -0.03
N SER A 33 23.27 5.38 -1.34
CA SER A 33 23.20 6.65 -2.09
C SER A 33 21.94 7.48 -1.82
N ALA A 34 20.84 6.86 -1.37
CA ALA A 34 19.61 7.55 -0.96
C ALA A 34 19.16 7.10 0.45
N PRO A 35 18.44 7.94 1.22
CA PRO A 35 18.06 7.61 2.59
C PRO A 35 17.13 6.39 2.74
N ILE A 36 16.37 6.02 1.70
CA ILE A 36 15.54 4.80 1.69
C ILE A 36 16.34 3.52 1.40
N HIS A 37 17.56 3.62 0.89
CA HIS A 37 18.30 2.40 0.54
C HIS A 37 18.55 1.53 1.77
N GLY A 38 18.54 0.21 1.53
CA GLY A 38 18.81 -0.77 2.56
C GLY A 38 17.99 -2.04 2.49
N VAL A 39 18.22 -2.91 3.48
CA VAL A 39 17.50 -4.16 3.71
C VAL A 39 16.64 -4.00 4.95
N TYR A 40 15.34 -4.24 4.80
CA TYR A 40 14.36 -4.11 5.87
C TYR A 40 13.66 -5.43 6.14
N HIS A 41 13.27 -5.62 7.39
CA HIS A 41 12.43 -6.74 7.82
C HIS A 41 11.46 -6.22 8.89
N GLY A 42 10.16 -6.31 8.61
CA GLY A 42 9.16 -5.57 9.37
C GLY A 42 9.42 -4.06 9.35
N ASP A 43 9.34 -3.44 10.52
CA ASP A 43 9.50 -1.99 10.71
C ASP A 43 10.95 -1.56 11.04
N VAL A 44 11.96 -2.38 10.71
CA VAL A 44 13.38 -2.09 10.98
C VAL A 44 14.23 -2.20 9.71
N ARG A 45 15.11 -1.22 9.48
CA ARG A 45 16.18 -1.33 8.47
C ARG A 45 17.40 -2.02 9.09
N HIS A 46 17.68 -3.26 8.71
CA HIS A 46 18.83 -4.02 9.22
C HIS A 46 20.16 -3.57 8.61
N VAL A 47 20.17 -3.22 7.32
CA VAL A 47 21.36 -2.80 6.57
C VAL A 47 21.05 -1.49 5.87
N ARG A 48 21.90 -0.47 6.05
CA ARG A 48 21.77 0.84 5.40
C ARG A 48 22.46 0.90 4.05
N ALA A 49 23.62 0.26 3.93
CA ALA A 49 24.41 0.27 2.71
C ALA A 49 24.99 -1.11 2.41
N LEU A 50 25.05 -1.44 1.13
CA LEU A 50 25.63 -2.66 0.59
C LEU A 50 26.13 -2.31 -0.81
N THR A 51 27.45 -2.27 -0.98
CA THR A 51 28.08 -1.91 -2.25
C THR A 51 28.98 -3.03 -2.75
N VAL A 52 29.05 -3.20 -4.07
CA VAL A 52 29.87 -4.22 -4.73
C VAL A 52 30.99 -3.55 -5.52
N ALA A 53 32.24 -3.90 -5.23
CA ALA A 53 33.41 -3.42 -5.94
C ALA A 53 34.21 -4.59 -6.54
N VAL A 54 34.80 -4.36 -7.72
CA VAL A 54 35.76 -5.26 -8.34
C VAL A 54 37.09 -4.52 -8.48
N GLU A 55 38.17 -5.08 -7.94
CA GLU A 55 39.49 -4.42 -7.92
C GLU A 55 39.96 -4.07 -9.35
N GLY A 56 40.48 -2.85 -9.53
CA GLY A 56 41.04 -2.39 -10.80
C GLY A 56 40.03 -1.91 -11.85
N THR A 57 38.72 -1.86 -11.54
CA THR A 57 37.70 -1.38 -12.48
C THR A 57 36.50 -0.76 -11.76
N ALA A 58 35.86 0.22 -12.39
CA ALA A 58 34.48 0.57 -12.03
C ALA A 58 33.51 -0.51 -12.54
N VAL A 59 32.39 -0.70 -11.85
CA VAL A 59 31.25 -1.43 -12.38
C VAL A 59 30.38 -0.44 -13.14
N GLU A 60 30.40 -0.51 -14.46
CA GLU A 60 29.60 0.39 -15.30
C GLU A 60 28.26 -0.29 -15.62
N THR A 61 27.21 0.10 -14.90
CA THR A 61 25.86 -0.45 -15.07
C THR A 61 25.29 -0.09 -16.44
N ILE A 62 24.78 -1.08 -17.15
CA ILE A 62 24.17 -0.93 -18.48
C ILE A 62 22.72 -1.38 -18.54
N ALA A 63 22.24 -2.13 -17.54
CA ALA A 63 20.84 -2.53 -17.45
C ALA A 63 20.43 -2.92 -16.02
N CYS A 64 19.19 -2.58 -15.66
CA CYS A 64 18.48 -3.05 -14.48
C CYS A 64 17.18 -3.73 -14.91
N SER A 65 16.82 -4.84 -14.27
CA SER A 65 15.53 -5.50 -14.51
C SER A 65 14.96 -6.09 -13.22
N SER A 66 13.63 -6.04 -13.06
CA SER A 66 12.91 -6.64 -11.94
C SER A 66 11.92 -7.69 -12.45
N PRO A 67 12.40 -8.89 -12.87
CA PRO A 67 11.57 -9.91 -13.53
C PRO A 67 10.46 -10.48 -12.65
N ALA A 68 10.61 -10.37 -11.33
CA ALA A 68 9.59 -10.72 -10.35
C ALA A 68 9.69 -9.72 -9.17
N PRO A 69 8.64 -9.53 -8.36
CA PRO A 69 8.71 -8.65 -7.20
C PRO A 69 9.85 -9.00 -6.24
N GLN A 70 10.17 -10.29 -6.12
CA GLN A 70 11.19 -10.82 -5.22
C GLN A 70 12.61 -10.75 -5.80
N ARG A 71 12.76 -10.36 -7.08
CA ARG A 71 14.04 -10.50 -7.80
C ARG A 71 14.39 -9.26 -8.61
N ALA A 72 15.63 -8.80 -8.44
CA ALA A 72 16.24 -7.78 -9.28
C ALA A 72 17.54 -8.31 -9.90
N VAL A 73 17.83 -7.91 -11.13
CA VAL A 73 19.06 -8.26 -11.86
C VAL A 73 19.68 -7.01 -12.43
N PHE A 74 20.93 -6.78 -12.06
CA PHE A 74 21.75 -5.64 -12.46
C PHE A 74 22.88 -6.16 -13.35
N THR A 75 23.06 -5.54 -14.51
CA THR A 75 24.11 -5.91 -15.46
C THR A 75 25.06 -4.75 -15.65
N GLY A 76 26.35 -5.03 -15.50
CA GLY A 76 27.42 -4.06 -15.76
C GLY A 76 28.57 -4.65 -16.57
N VAL A 77 29.44 -3.76 -17.03
CA VAL A 77 30.70 -4.10 -17.71
C VAL A 77 31.90 -3.65 -16.90
N LEU A 78 33.00 -4.38 -17.03
CA LEU A 78 34.22 -4.20 -16.22
C LEU A 78 35.39 -3.77 -17.09
N ARG A 79 35.27 -2.61 -17.76
CA ARG A 79 36.21 -2.19 -18.81
C ARG A 79 37.63 -1.90 -18.33
N GLY A 80 37.82 -1.59 -17.04
CA GLY A 80 39.14 -1.33 -16.46
C GLY A 80 40.04 -2.57 -16.40
N ILE A 81 39.46 -3.76 -16.41
CA ILE A 81 40.16 -5.06 -16.42
C ILE A 81 39.94 -5.84 -17.72
N ASP A 82 39.47 -5.16 -18.77
CA ASP A 82 39.24 -5.76 -20.08
C ASP A 82 40.50 -5.70 -20.98
N ASP A 83 40.40 -6.08 -22.25
CA ASP A 83 41.41 -5.77 -23.26
C ASP A 83 41.12 -4.45 -24.00
N ASP A 84 41.96 -4.10 -24.96
CA ASP A 84 41.93 -2.82 -25.69
C ASP A 84 40.93 -2.78 -26.85
N GLN A 85 40.08 -3.82 -26.98
CA GLN A 85 39.10 -3.91 -28.05
C GLN A 85 37.84 -3.09 -27.73
N PRO A 86 37.10 -2.64 -28.77
CA PRO A 86 35.93 -1.79 -28.57
C PRO A 86 34.75 -2.50 -27.88
N ASP A 87 34.60 -3.81 -28.09
CA ASP A 87 33.50 -4.59 -27.51
C ASP A 87 33.88 -5.11 -26.12
N PRO A 88 33.11 -4.81 -25.06
CA PRO A 88 33.38 -5.32 -23.72
C PRO A 88 33.32 -6.86 -23.69
N LYS A 89 34.37 -7.49 -23.18
CA LYS A 89 34.48 -8.94 -23.01
C LYS A 89 34.32 -9.37 -21.56
N VAL A 90 34.46 -8.46 -20.59
CA VAL A 90 34.25 -8.76 -19.17
C VAL A 90 32.95 -8.14 -18.68
N ARG A 91 32.00 -9.00 -18.30
CA ARG A 91 30.65 -8.65 -17.85
C ARG A 91 30.42 -9.10 -16.42
N LEU A 92 29.75 -8.26 -15.65
CA LEU A 92 29.21 -8.57 -14.32
C LEU A 92 27.68 -8.66 -14.38
N GLU A 93 27.13 -9.71 -13.80
CA GLU A 93 25.70 -9.84 -13.53
C GLU A 93 25.49 -10.05 -12.03
N ARG A 94 24.71 -9.17 -11.41
CA ARG A 94 24.31 -9.26 -10.01
C ARG A 94 22.84 -9.58 -9.95
N ALA A 95 22.48 -10.72 -9.36
CA ALA A 95 21.11 -11.11 -9.13
C ALA A 95 20.80 -11.08 -7.63
N ARG A 96 19.86 -10.22 -7.24
CA ARG A 96 19.29 -10.16 -5.90
C ARG A 96 18.00 -10.96 -5.83
N ALA A 97 17.84 -11.78 -4.80
CA ALA A 97 16.57 -12.41 -4.48
C ALA A 97 16.18 -12.17 -3.02
N VAL A 98 14.88 -11.98 -2.79
CA VAL A 98 14.29 -11.73 -1.47
C VAL A 98 13.29 -12.83 -1.14
N ARG A 99 13.36 -13.32 0.08
CA ARG A 99 12.39 -14.26 0.68
C ARG A 99 12.04 -13.76 2.07
N PRO A 100 11.00 -14.30 2.73
CA PRO A 100 10.71 -13.92 4.11
C PRO A 100 11.93 -14.16 5.00
N GLY A 101 12.39 -13.10 5.67
CA GLY A 101 13.57 -13.14 6.54
C GLY A 101 14.89 -13.42 5.81
N GLY A 102 14.97 -13.22 4.49
CA GLY A 102 16.19 -13.57 3.75
C GLY A 102 16.45 -12.73 2.50
N VAL A 103 17.72 -12.40 2.30
CA VAL A 103 18.21 -11.73 1.09
C VAL A 103 19.42 -12.48 0.57
N THR A 104 19.47 -12.73 -0.74
CA THR A 104 20.65 -13.30 -1.38
C THR A 104 21.14 -12.39 -2.50
N GLU A 105 22.46 -12.32 -2.65
CA GLU A 105 23.14 -11.65 -3.75
C GLU A 105 24.01 -12.69 -4.45
N GLN A 106 23.81 -12.87 -5.75
CA GLN A 106 24.67 -13.68 -6.61
C GLN A 106 25.40 -12.74 -7.57
N ILE A 107 26.73 -12.77 -7.54
CA ILE A 107 27.59 -11.96 -8.40
C ILE A 107 28.30 -12.91 -9.36
N ARG A 108 27.96 -12.83 -10.64
CA ARG A 108 28.59 -13.59 -11.71
C ARG A 108 29.48 -12.67 -12.52
N ILE A 109 30.75 -13.06 -12.69
CA ILE A 109 31.66 -12.38 -13.61
C ILE A 109 32.01 -13.35 -14.73
N SER A 110 31.72 -12.97 -15.96
CA SER A 110 32.02 -13.74 -17.17
C SER A 110 33.00 -12.99 -18.04
N SER A 111 33.95 -13.69 -18.63
CA SER A 111 34.94 -13.12 -19.54
C SER A 111 34.99 -13.86 -20.86
N HIS A 112 35.11 -13.14 -21.97
CA HIS A 112 35.49 -13.70 -23.27
C HIS A 112 36.97 -13.48 -23.63
N ARG A 113 37.79 -13.02 -22.67
CA ARG A 113 39.24 -12.85 -22.87
C ARG A 113 39.93 -14.22 -23.03
N GLU A 114 41.04 -14.20 -23.75
CA GLU A 114 41.87 -15.39 -24.02
C GLU A 114 42.91 -15.67 -22.94
N ALA A 115 43.16 -14.71 -22.04
CA ALA A 115 44.08 -14.83 -20.92
C ALA A 115 43.33 -14.89 -19.57
N PRO A 116 43.86 -15.61 -18.57
CA PRO A 116 43.29 -15.63 -17.23
C PRO A 116 43.36 -14.25 -16.58
N LEU A 117 42.37 -13.91 -15.75
CA LEU A 117 42.28 -12.64 -15.03
C LEU A 117 42.21 -12.87 -13.53
N PRO A 118 43.07 -12.24 -12.72
CA PRO A 118 42.86 -12.18 -11.28
C PRO A 118 41.63 -11.32 -11.00
N ILE A 119 40.68 -11.88 -10.25
CA ILE A 119 39.44 -11.22 -9.86
C ILE A 119 39.41 -11.12 -8.33
N ALA A 120 39.30 -9.89 -7.83
CA ALA A 120 39.02 -9.62 -6.43
C ALA A 120 37.69 -8.87 -6.33
N VAL A 121 36.72 -9.48 -5.66
CA VAL A 121 35.39 -8.89 -5.40
C VAL A 121 35.31 -8.53 -3.94
N THR A 122 34.94 -7.29 -3.66
CA THR A 122 34.68 -6.79 -2.31
C THR A 122 33.23 -6.37 -2.18
N VAL A 123 32.53 -6.87 -1.17
CA VAL A 123 31.22 -6.37 -0.77
C VAL A 123 31.32 -5.73 0.59
N ARG A 124 30.88 -4.47 0.71
CA ARG A 124 30.90 -3.71 1.95
C ARG A 124 29.48 -3.51 2.45
N ILE A 125 29.17 -4.00 3.65
CA ILE A 125 27.84 -4.00 4.27
C ILE A 125 27.89 -3.12 5.52
N LEU A 126 27.05 -2.09 5.57
CA LEU A 126 26.89 -1.21 6.73
C LEU A 126 25.59 -1.58 7.49
N PRO A 127 25.70 -2.24 8.66
CA PRO A 127 24.55 -2.50 9.52
C PRO A 127 23.95 -1.19 10.05
N ASP A 128 22.65 -1.19 10.36
CA ASP A 128 21.92 0.03 10.75
C ASP A 128 20.96 -0.18 11.92
N PHE A 129 19.99 -1.09 11.81
CA PHE A 129 18.92 -1.34 12.79
C PHE A 129 18.07 -0.10 13.12
N GLU A 130 17.90 0.82 12.18
CA GLU A 130 17.09 2.03 12.35
C GLU A 130 15.59 1.71 12.18
N PRO A 131 14.70 2.19 13.08
CA PRO A 131 13.26 2.08 12.89
C PRO A 131 12.77 2.79 11.62
N LEU A 132 11.87 2.14 10.89
CA LEU A 132 11.34 2.62 9.60
C LEU A 132 10.76 4.03 9.69
N GLN A 133 10.09 4.37 10.78
CA GLN A 133 9.52 5.72 11.01
C GLN A 133 10.58 6.82 11.07
N ARG A 134 11.79 6.52 11.57
CA ARG A 134 12.92 7.46 11.58
C ARG A 134 13.48 7.64 10.18
N VAL A 135 13.61 6.54 9.43
CA VAL A 135 13.99 6.59 8.01
C VAL A 135 12.97 7.40 7.18
N LYS A 136 11.67 7.19 7.43
CA LYS A 136 10.57 7.96 6.82
C LYS A 136 10.69 9.46 7.15
N ALA A 137 11.08 9.81 8.38
CA ALA A 137 11.30 11.20 8.77
C ALA A 137 12.60 11.81 8.21
N GLY A 138 13.39 11.07 7.42
CA GLY A 138 14.69 11.52 6.92
C GLY A 138 15.82 11.47 7.96
N LEU A 139 15.60 10.82 9.10
CA LEU A 139 16.59 10.63 10.16
C LEU A 139 17.37 9.34 9.90
N ALA A 140 18.69 9.39 10.07
CA ALA A 140 19.57 8.25 9.79
C ALA A 140 20.82 8.29 10.70
N ASP A 141 20.59 8.27 12.01
CA ASP A 141 21.66 8.34 13.01
C ASP A 141 22.40 6.99 13.13
N GLY A 142 21.74 5.89 12.75
CA GLY A 142 22.28 4.55 12.79
C GLY A 142 22.29 3.97 14.22
N GLY A 143 21.80 2.74 14.36
CA GLY A 143 21.79 2.02 15.62
C GLY A 143 23.15 1.43 15.98
N ALA A 144 23.43 1.32 17.28
CA ALA A 144 24.56 0.54 17.76
C ALA A 144 24.33 -0.95 17.50
N TRP A 145 25.36 -1.66 17.04
CA TRP A 145 25.29 -3.09 16.73
C TRP A 145 26.56 -3.81 17.20
N ALA A 146 26.44 -5.11 17.41
CA ALA A 146 27.55 -6.01 17.74
C ALA A 146 27.63 -7.14 16.71
N TRP A 147 28.84 -7.65 16.46
CA TRP A 147 29.08 -8.82 15.60
C TRP A 147 29.85 -9.88 16.37
N ASP A 148 29.35 -11.12 16.37
CA ASP A 148 29.95 -12.26 17.08
C ASP A 148 30.82 -13.17 16.19
N GLY A 149 30.99 -12.81 14.92
CA GLY A 149 31.69 -13.61 13.90
C GLY A 149 30.76 -14.22 12.86
N GLU A 150 29.46 -14.37 13.16
CA GLU A 150 28.45 -14.91 12.25
C GLU A 150 27.22 -14.00 12.14
N ARG A 151 26.79 -13.45 13.27
CA ARG A 151 25.55 -12.70 13.42
C ARG A 151 25.83 -11.27 13.89
N VAL A 152 25.15 -10.32 13.25
CA VAL A 152 25.07 -8.93 13.68
C VAL A 152 23.76 -8.72 14.44
N SER A 153 23.79 -8.09 15.61
CA SER A 153 22.59 -7.87 16.42
C SER A 153 22.51 -6.46 17.01
N SER A 154 21.28 -6.00 17.19
CA SER A 154 20.91 -4.81 17.95
C SER A 154 19.55 -5.04 18.62
N GLY A 155 19.54 -5.14 19.95
CA GLY A 155 18.33 -5.46 20.71
C GLY A 155 17.69 -6.78 20.29
N SER A 156 16.43 -6.74 19.83
CA SER A 156 15.65 -7.89 19.37
C SER A 156 15.84 -8.23 17.89
N ALA A 157 16.52 -7.37 17.13
CA ALA A 157 16.74 -7.53 15.71
C ALA A 157 18.16 -8.02 15.42
N SER A 158 18.30 -8.92 14.46
CA SER A 158 19.60 -9.44 14.05
C SER A 158 19.62 -9.87 12.59
N PHE A 159 20.82 -10.06 12.05
CA PHE A 159 20.99 -10.82 10.82
C PHE A 159 22.27 -11.66 10.84
N ALA A 160 22.20 -12.87 10.30
CA ALA A 160 23.37 -13.70 10.03
C ALA A 160 23.87 -13.48 8.60
N LEU A 161 25.19 -13.41 8.43
CA LEU A 161 25.85 -13.26 7.13
C LEU A 161 26.54 -14.57 6.73
N THR A 162 26.20 -15.12 5.57
CA THR A 162 26.91 -16.26 4.98
C THR A 162 27.49 -15.86 3.63
N ALA A 163 28.78 -16.07 3.44
CA ALA A 163 29.49 -15.76 2.19
C ALA A 163 30.52 -16.86 1.89
N PRO A 164 30.13 -17.97 1.22
CA PRO A 164 31.02 -19.10 1.00
C PRO A 164 32.31 -18.70 0.26
N GLY A 165 33.45 -19.16 0.76
CA GLY A 165 34.77 -18.88 0.17
C GLY A 165 35.27 -17.44 0.34
N ALA A 166 34.57 -16.60 1.11
CA ALA A 166 35.01 -15.24 1.40
C ALA A 166 35.82 -15.16 2.69
N ALA A 167 36.73 -14.19 2.75
CA ALA A 167 37.20 -13.65 4.02
C ALA A 167 36.24 -12.53 4.48
N ILE A 168 35.83 -12.55 5.74
CA ILE A 168 34.93 -11.54 6.33
C ILE A 168 35.68 -10.84 7.47
N ALA A 169 35.67 -9.51 7.46
CA ALA A 169 36.26 -8.69 8.52
C ALA A 169 35.39 -7.46 8.81
N VAL A 170 35.58 -6.84 9.98
CA VAL A 170 34.98 -5.53 10.30
C VAL A 170 36.02 -4.44 10.02
N GLU A 171 35.66 -3.46 9.19
CA GLU A 171 36.51 -2.31 8.85
C GLU A 171 35.67 -1.04 8.84
N GLU A 172 36.06 -0.05 9.65
CA GLU A 172 35.39 1.25 9.72
C GLU A 172 33.85 1.11 9.91
N ALA A 173 33.45 0.30 10.88
CA ALA A 173 32.05 0.00 11.17
C ALA A 173 31.23 -0.60 10.01
N ALA A 174 31.87 -1.34 9.10
CA ALA A 174 31.19 -2.15 8.11
C ALA A 174 31.74 -3.58 8.11
N LEU A 175 30.90 -4.54 7.74
CA LEU A 175 31.36 -5.88 7.38
C LEU A 175 31.88 -5.84 5.94
N VAL A 176 33.11 -6.30 5.74
CA VAL A 176 33.77 -6.37 4.44
C VAL A 176 33.99 -7.82 4.07
N VAL A 177 33.37 -8.23 2.98
CA VAL A 177 33.38 -9.59 2.44
C VAL A 177 34.27 -9.58 1.20
N ARG A 178 35.33 -10.39 1.18
CA ARG A 178 36.30 -10.43 0.09
C ARG A 178 36.47 -11.82 -0.49
N TRP A 179 36.37 -11.90 -1.81
CA TRP A 179 36.77 -13.07 -2.59
C TRP A 179 37.99 -12.72 -3.44
N MET A 180 38.91 -13.67 -3.54
CA MET A 180 40.02 -13.62 -4.49
C MET A 180 40.02 -14.92 -5.30
N SER A 181 40.02 -14.81 -6.62
CA SER A 181 40.01 -15.96 -7.51
C SER A 181 40.68 -15.60 -8.84
N VAL A 182 40.86 -16.59 -9.70
CA VAL A 182 41.34 -16.40 -11.07
C VAL A 182 40.22 -16.83 -12.02
N LEU A 183 39.78 -15.90 -12.85
CA LEU A 183 38.83 -16.16 -13.92
C LEU A 183 39.59 -16.71 -15.12
N GLU A 184 39.39 -17.98 -15.41
CA GLU A 184 40.03 -18.65 -16.55
C GLU A 184 39.54 -18.08 -17.89
N PRO A 185 40.31 -18.23 -18.98
CA PRO A 185 39.91 -17.78 -20.31
C PRO A 185 38.52 -18.29 -20.71
N ARG A 186 37.71 -17.42 -21.31
CA ARG A 186 36.36 -17.76 -21.83
C ARG A 186 35.45 -18.47 -20.81
N SER A 187 35.58 -18.13 -19.54
CA SER A 187 34.88 -18.80 -18.44
C SER A 187 34.03 -17.83 -17.61
N ARG A 188 33.47 -18.32 -16.50
CA ARG A 188 32.72 -17.53 -15.52
C ARG A 188 33.09 -17.93 -14.10
N LEU A 189 33.04 -16.96 -13.19
CA LEU A 189 33.08 -17.14 -11.75
C LEU A 189 31.74 -16.70 -11.15
N GLU A 190 31.36 -17.33 -10.05
CA GLU A 190 30.17 -16.99 -9.27
C GLU A 190 30.56 -16.83 -7.80
N PHE A 191 30.13 -15.71 -7.23
CA PHE A 191 30.26 -15.39 -5.81
C PHE A 191 28.85 -15.18 -5.25
N SER A 192 28.66 -15.50 -3.98
CA SER A 192 27.35 -15.33 -3.36
C SER A 192 27.45 -14.96 -1.90
N LEU A 193 26.54 -14.11 -1.45
CA LEU A 193 26.27 -13.90 -0.03
C LEU A 193 24.78 -14.02 0.26
N ALA A 194 24.47 -14.31 1.51
CA ALA A 194 23.11 -14.37 2.03
C ALA A 194 23.05 -13.67 3.40
N LEU A 195 21.95 -12.93 3.60
CA LEU A 195 21.54 -12.37 4.87
C LEU A 195 20.32 -13.15 5.35
N SER A 196 20.36 -13.67 6.57
CA SER A 196 19.19 -14.24 7.25
C SER A 196 18.78 -13.30 8.38
N LEU A 197 17.62 -12.66 8.23
CA LEU A 197 17.12 -11.61 9.10
C LEU A 197 16.18 -12.22 10.15
N GLU A 198 16.28 -11.75 11.39
CA GLU A 198 15.39 -12.13 12.49
C GLU A 198 15.01 -10.86 13.28
N ASP A 199 13.73 -10.71 13.62
CA ASP A 199 13.26 -9.69 14.56
C ASP A 199 12.17 -10.29 15.46
N GLY A 200 12.47 -10.37 16.76
CA GLY A 200 11.56 -10.94 17.75
C GLY A 200 10.31 -10.08 18.06
N THR A 201 10.21 -8.87 17.50
CA THR A 201 9.09 -7.94 17.73
C THR A 201 8.01 -8.00 16.66
N LEU A 202 8.20 -8.79 15.60
CA LEU A 202 7.26 -8.87 14.49
C LEU A 202 5.87 -9.31 14.95
N VAL A 203 4.87 -8.51 14.57
CA VAL A 203 3.44 -8.80 14.77
C VAL A 203 2.77 -9.39 13.52
N VAL A 204 3.55 -9.55 12.44
CA VAL A 204 3.15 -10.13 11.16
C VAL A 204 4.23 -11.08 10.67
N ALA A 205 3.84 -12.09 9.89
CA ALA A 205 4.74 -13.07 9.30
C ALA A 205 4.35 -13.33 7.84
N ALA A 206 5.19 -14.07 7.11
CA ALA A 206 4.77 -14.63 5.83
C ALA A 206 3.69 -15.71 6.06
N PRO A 207 2.71 -15.83 5.15
CA PRO A 207 1.71 -16.90 5.24
C PRO A 207 2.34 -18.28 5.04
N ALA A 208 1.72 -19.32 5.59
CA ALA A 208 2.17 -20.71 5.48
C ALA A 208 2.15 -21.22 4.03
N ALA A 209 1.17 -20.77 3.25
CA ALA A 209 1.01 -21.13 1.84
C ALA A 209 1.31 -19.94 0.93
N GLU A 210 2.22 -20.15 -0.02
CA GLU A 210 2.35 -19.26 -1.16
C GLU A 210 1.12 -19.42 -2.06
N ALA A 211 0.51 -18.31 -2.47
CA ALA A 211 -0.41 -18.32 -3.59
C ALA A 211 -0.28 -17.01 -4.36
N ARG A 212 -0.54 -17.13 -5.66
CA ARG A 212 -0.49 -16.04 -6.62
C ARG A 212 -1.89 -15.83 -7.18
N PRO A 213 -2.42 -14.60 -7.18
CA PRO A 213 -3.70 -14.29 -7.82
C PRO A 213 -3.70 -14.73 -9.29
N ALA A 214 -4.84 -15.24 -9.75
CA ALA A 214 -5.03 -15.53 -11.17
C ALA A 214 -4.91 -14.24 -11.99
N VAL A 215 -4.35 -14.34 -13.19
CA VAL A 215 -4.24 -13.20 -14.11
C VAL A 215 -5.37 -13.31 -15.14
N PRO A 216 -6.31 -12.34 -15.19
CA PRO A 216 -7.36 -12.32 -16.21
C PRO A 216 -6.78 -12.27 -17.63
N GLU A 217 -7.45 -12.94 -18.56
CA GLU A 217 -7.17 -12.77 -19.99
C GLU A 217 -7.70 -11.42 -20.46
N THR A 218 -6.95 -10.73 -21.30
CA THR A 218 -7.35 -9.47 -21.94
C THR A 218 -6.68 -9.32 -23.29
N ALA A 219 -7.36 -8.66 -24.23
CA ALA A 219 -6.82 -8.35 -25.55
C ALA A 219 -5.84 -7.16 -25.53
N ASP A 220 -5.97 -6.22 -24.58
CA ASP A 220 -5.06 -5.07 -24.48
C ASP A 220 -3.71 -5.51 -23.88
N PRO A 221 -2.60 -5.43 -24.65
CA PRO A 221 -1.29 -5.83 -24.16
C PRO A 221 -0.78 -4.96 -22.99
N ARG A 222 -1.25 -3.71 -22.87
CA ARG A 222 -0.90 -2.79 -21.76
C ARG A 222 -1.54 -3.26 -20.47
N LEU A 223 -2.85 -3.51 -20.50
CA LEU A 223 -3.59 -4.06 -19.37
C LEU A 223 -3.04 -5.44 -18.96
N ARG A 224 -2.67 -6.29 -19.92
CA ARG A 224 -2.03 -7.58 -19.62
C ARG A 224 -0.72 -7.42 -18.84
N ARG A 225 0.15 -6.46 -19.23
CA ARG A 225 1.39 -6.15 -18.52
C ARG A 225 1.10 -5.67 -17.09
N TRP A 226 0.11 -4.80 -16.93
CA TRP A 226 -0.32 -4.32 -15.62
C TRP A 226 -0.85 -5.44 -14.73
N LEU A 227 -1.76 -6.28 -15.21
CA LEU A 227 -2.30 -7.41 -14.46
C LEU A 227 -1.20 -8.39 -14.02
N HIS A 228 -0.23 -8.70 -14.89
CA HIS A 228 0.88 -9.57 -14.50
C HIS A 228 1.77 -8.98 -13.40
N ARG A 229 2.05 -7.66 -13.49
CA ARG A 229 2.83 -6.95 -12.49
C ARG A 229 2.06 -6.86 -11.17
N ALA A 230 0.79 -6.47 -11.22
CA ALA A 230 -0.12 -6.41 -10.09
C ALA A 230 -0.27 -7.75 -9.38
N ALA A 231 -0.50 -8.86 -10.10
CA ALA A 231 -0.60 -10.19 -9.50
C ALA A 231 0.71 -10.63 -8.83
N GLY A 232 1.87 -10.23 -9.39
CA GLY A 232 3.15 -10.42 -8.72
C GLY A 232 3.22 -9.63 -7.42
N ASP A 233 2.95 -8.33 -7.49
CA ASP A 233 3.06 -7.43 -6.34
C ASP A 233 2.09 -7.83 -5.21
N LEU A 234 0.83 -8.15 -5.53
CA LEU A 234 -0.14 -8.70 -4.58
C LEU A 234 0.38 -9.97 -3.91
N SER A 235 0.94 -10.91 -4.67
CA SER A 235 1.54 -12.13 -4.12
C SER A 235 2.71 -11.85 -3.17
N ALA A 236 3.49 -10.80 -3.44
CA ALA A 236 4.64 -10.41 -2.63
C ALA A 236 4.25 -9.63 -1.37
N LEU A 237 3.06 -9.03 -1.35
CA LEU A 237 2.52 -8.23 -0.24
C LEU A 237 1.67 -9.06 0.74
N ARG A 238 1.60 -10.39 0.59
CA ARG A 238 0.80 -11.23 1.50
C ARG A 238 1.49 -11.43 2.85
N LEU A 239 0.77 -11.15 3.92
CA LEU A 239 1.15 -11.35 5.30
C LEU A 239 0.12 -12.24 6.02
N ALA A 240 0.49 -12.75 7.18
CA ALA A 240 -0.41 -13.43 8.10
C ALA A 240 -0.08 -13.02 9.55
N LEU A 241 -1.01 -13.26 10.47
CA LEU A 241 -0.71 -13.15 11.90
C LEU A 241 0.18 -14.34 12.31
N PRO A 242 1.22 -14.17 13.15
CA PRO A 242 2.12 -15.26 13.53
C PRO A 242 1.41 -16.48 14.14
N ALA A 243 0.32 -16.24 14.90
CA ALA A 243 -0.48 -17.30 15.51
C ALA A 243 -1.46 -18.00 14.55
N HIS A 244 -1.70 -17.43 13.36
CA HIS A 244 -2.64 -17.91 12.35
C HIS A 244 -2.05 -17.82 10.94
N PRO A 245 -0.96 -18.56 10.65
CA PRO A 245 -0.21 -18.41 9.41
C PRO A 245 -0.98 -18.86 8.16
N ASP A 246 -2.08 -19.60 8.31
CA ASP A 246 -2.94 -20.05 7.22
C ASP A 246 -3.92 -18.97 6.72
N ASP A 247 -4.18 -17.93 7.53
CA ASP A 247 -5.07 -16.83 7.18
C ASP A 247 -4.25 -15.63 6.69
N ALA A 248 -4.06 -15.56 5.38
CA ALA A 248 -3.35 -14.46 4.74
C ALA A 248 -4.22 -13.21 4.54
N PHE A 249 -3.59 -12.05 4.54
CA PHE A 249 -4.15 -10.76 4.12
C PHE A 249 -3.10 -9.99 3.30
N TYR A 250 -3.52 -8.95 2.58
CA TYR A 250 -2.58 -8.06 1.91
C TYR A 250 -2.08 -6.98 2.87
N ALA A 251 -0.76 -6.81 2.97
CA ALA A 251 -0.18 -5.62 3.59
C ALA A 251 -0.61 -4.35 2.82
N ALA A 252 -0.67 -3.19 3.47
CA ALA A 252 -1.02 -1.95 2.76
C ALA A 252 -0.01 -1.61 1.65
N GLY A 253 1.27 -1.36 1.99
CA GLY A 253 2.26 -1.04 0.96
C GLY A 253 3.69 -0.89 1.46
N ALA A 254 4.64 -1.09 0.55
CA ALA A 254 6.06 -0.92 0.81
C ALA A 254 6.52 0.49 0.36
N PRO A 255 7.32 1.22 1.14
CA PRO A 255 7.95 0.75 2.38
C PRO A 255 7.18 1.06 3.66
N TRP A 256 6.36 2.12 3.68
CA TRP A 256 5.90 2.77 4.92
C TRP A 256 4.82 2.04 5.69
N PHE A 257 4.03 1.23 5.00
CA PHE A 257 2.79 0.64 5.51
C PHE A 257 2.83 -0.88 5.34
N PHE A 258 4.01 -1.49 5.55
CA PHE A 258 4.25 -2.90 5.24
C PHE A 258 3.78 -3.85 6.36
N THR A 259 2.54 -3.66 6.79
CA THR A 259 1.87 -4.38 7.88
C THR A 259 0.35 -4.40 7.64
N LEU A 260 -0.43 -4.89 8.61
CA LEU A 260 -1.90 -4.90 8.56
C LEU A 260 -2.47 -3.50 8.73
N PHE A 261 -3.19 -3.04 7.71
CA PHE A 261 -4.16 -1.94 7.79
C PHE A 261 -5.53 -2.50 7.44
N GLY A 262 -6.52 -2.34 8.32
CA GLY A 262 -7.82 -3.00 8.19
C GLY A 262 -8.57 -2.58 6.94
N ARG A 263 -8.74 -1.28 6.74
CA ARG A 263 -9.39 -0.70 5.56
C ARG A 263 -8.69 -1.09 4.27
N ASP A 264 -7.37 -0.92 4.19
CA ASP A 264 -6.56 -1.21 3.00
C ASP A 264 -6.67 -2.69 2.62
N SER A 265 -6.59 -3.59 3.61
CA SER A 265 -6.73 -5.03 3.40
C SER A 265 -8.12 -5.37 2.87
N ILE A 266 -9.16 -4.74 3.42
CA ILE A 266 -10.54 -4.95 2.97
C ILE A 266 -10.70 -4.49 1.52
N TRP A 267 -10.28 -3.27 1.17
CA TRP A 267 -10.40 -2.77 -0.19
C TRP A 267 -9.53 -3.54 -1.18
N ALA A 268 -8.30 -3.88 -0.83
CA ALA A 268 -7.46 -4.71 -1.70
C ALA A 268 -8.11 -6.08 -1.96
N ALA A 269 -8.67 -6.74 -0.94
CA ALA A 269 -9.39 -7.99 -1.10
C ALA A 269 -10.68 -7.83 -1.92
N ARG A 270 -11.42 -6.74 -1.71
CA ARG A 270 -12.67 -6.43 -2.42
C ARG A 270 -12.43 -6.14 -3.90
N LEU A 271 -11.41 -5.36 -4.23
CA LEU A 271 -11.03 -5.04 -5.61
C LEU A 271 -10.43 -6.28 -6.32
N ALA A 272 -9.73 -7.17 -5.62
CA ALA A 272 -9.13 -8.38 -6.17
C ALA A 272 -10.06 -9.63 -6.12
N LEU A 273 -11.31 -9.46 -5.67
CA LEU A 273 -12.19 -10.57 -5.28
C LEU A 273 -12.38 -11.62 -6.39
N ARG A 274 -12.43 -11.21 -7.65
CA ARG A 274 -12.61 -12.13 -8.79
C ARG A 274 -11.40 -13.04 -9.05
N GLN A 275 -10.19 -12.63 -8.67
CA GLN A 275 -8.95 -13.38 -8.93
C GLN A 275 -8.45 -14.11 -7.69
N ASP A 276 -8.80 -13.61 -6.50
CA ASP A 276 -8.40 -14.20 -5.23
C ASP A 276 -9.56 -14.13 -4.20
N PRO A 277 -10.65 -14.89 -4.39
CA PRO A 277 -11.74 -14.91 -3.42
C PRO A 277 -11.31 -15.50 -2.06
N ALA A 278 -10.26 -16.32 -2.03
CA ALA A 278 -9.73 -16.89 -0.79
C ALA A 278 -9.13 -15.81 0.13
N ILE A 279 -8.46 -14.79 -0.42
CA ILE A 279 -7.91 -13.69 0.39
C ILE A 279 -9.01 -12.88 1.09
N ALA A 280 -10.20 -12.76 0.50
CA ALA A 280 -11.33 -12.08 1.14
C ALA A 280 -11.77 -12.84 2.40
N ALA A 281 -11.97 -14.16 2.29
CA ALA A 281 -12.33 -15.02 3.42
C ALA A 281 -11.26 -14.99 4.54
N SER A 282 -9.97 -15.08 4.18
CA SER A 282 -8.87 -15.00 5.14
C SER A 282 -8.77 -13.62 5.80
N THR A 283 -8.92 -12.53 5.03
CA THR A 283 -8.90 -11.15 5.55
C THR A 283 -10.03 -10.92 6.56
N LEU A 284 -11.24 -11.41 6.27
CA LEU A 284 -12.38 -11.35 7.18
C LEU A 284 -12.08 -12.04 8.51
N ARG A 285 -11.48 -13.24 8.48
CA ARG A 285 -11.09 -14.00 9.67
C ARG A 285 -9.98 -13.33 10.48
N VAL A 286 -8.97 -12.74 9.82
CA VAL A 286 -7.90 -11.99 10.47
C VAL A 286 -8.46 -10.80 11.24
N LEU A 287 -9.28 -9.98 10.57
CA LEU A 287 -9.86 -8.78 11.18
C LEU A 287 -10.89 -9.12 12.27
N ALA A 288 -11.64 -10.21 12.12
CA ALA A 288 -12.54 -10.72 13.14
C ALA A 288 -11.82 -11.08 14.46
N ARG A 289 -10.58 -11.59 14.40
CA ARG A 289 -9.77 -11.90 15.60
C ARG A 289 -9.30 -10.65 16.34
N LEU A 290 -9.22 -9.53 15.64
CA LEU A 290 -8.78 -8.24 16.16
C LEU A 290 -9.95 -7.27 16.34
N GLN A 291 -11.20 -7.73 16.25
CA GLN A 291 -12.36 -6.88 16.42
C GLN A 291 -12.43 -6.37 17.87
N GLY A 292 -12.71 -5.08 18.03
CA GLY A 292 -12.80 -4.42 19.32
C GLY A 292 -13.88 -5.02 20.21
N THR A 293 -13.60 -5.12 21.50
CA THR A 293 -14.50 -5.67 22.53
C THR A 293 -14.66 -4.74 23.73
N ARG A 294 -13.91 -3.64 23.77
CA ARG A 294 -13.86 -2.69 24.89
C ARG A 294 -14.07 -1.28 24.37
N ASN A 295 -14.41 -0.37 25.28
CA ASN A 295 -14.32 1.06 25.02
C ASN A 295 -12.99 1.55 25.59
N ASP A 296 -12.08 1.97 24.72
CA ASP A 296 -10.77 2.50 25.09
C ASP A 296 -10.41 3.69 24.19
N PRO A 297 -10.53 4.93 24.68
CA PRO A 297 -10.18 6.13 23.92
C PRO A 297 -8.71 6.15 23.46
N ALA A 298 -7.77 5.56 24.22
CA ALA A 298 -6.35 5.61 23.90
C ALA A 298 -6.01 4.84 22.61
N THR A 299 -6.77 3.78 22.33
CA THR A 299 -6.67 2.99 21.10
C THR A 299 -7.78 3.30 20.10
N ALA A 300 -8.71 4.18 20.46
CA ALA A 300 -9.98 4.43 19.76
C ALA A 300 -10.85 3.17 19.58
N GLU A 301 -10.67 2.16 20.46
CA GLU A 301 -11.42 0.90 20.43
C GLU A 301 -12.86 1.12 20.90
N ALA A 302 -13.79 0.49 20.18
CA ALA A 302 -15.18 0.34 20.61
C ALA A 302 -15.65 -1.09 20.32
N PRO A 303 -16.64 -1.62 21.06
CA PRO A 303 -17.20 -2.94 20.79
C PRO A 303 -17.68 -3.07 19.34
N GLY A 304 -17.21 -4.09 18.63
CA GLY A 304 -17.55 -4.37 17.23
C GLY A 304 -16.72 -3.64 16.18
N LYS A 305 -15.87 -2.68 16.58
CA LYS A 305 -15.05 -1.89 15.66
C LYS A 305 -13.90 -2.72 15.07
N ILE A 306 -13.64 -2.57 13.77
CA ILE A 306 -12.50 -3.18 13.08
C ILE A 306 -11.28 -2.25 13.18
N PRO A 307 -10.06 -2.77 13.42
CA PRO A 307 -8.89 -1.92 13.63
C PRO A 307 -8.45 -1.16 12.38
N HIS A 308 -7.81 -0.02 12.60
CA HIS A 308 -7.14 0.77 11.58
C HIS A 308 -5.82 0.11 11.18
N GLU A 309 -4.88 -0.07 12.11
CA GLU A 309 -3.57 -0.65 11.84
C GLU A 309 -3.03 -1.48 13.02
N LEU A 310 -2.11 -2.41 12.71
CA LEU A 310 -1.32 -3.19 13.67
C LEU A 310 0.18 -3.05 13.36
N ARG A 311 0.98 -2.65 14.34
CA ARG A 311 2.44 -2.46 14.27
C ARG A 311 3.16 -3.14 15.42
N SER A 312 4.47 -3.35 15.28
CA SER A 312 5.29 -3.96 16.34
C SER A 312 5.56 -3.01 17.52
N GLY A 313 5.42 -1.71 17.30
CA GLY A 313 5.61 -0.68 18.31
C GLY A 313 4.71 0.53 18.06
N ALA A 314 4.69 1.46 19.02
CA ALA A 314 3.94 2.69 18.88
C ALA A 314 4.53 3.58 17.78
N LEU A 315 3.65 4.20 16.99
CA LEU A 315 4.03 5.18 15.98
C LEU A 315 4.05 6.57 16.62
N SER A 316 5.10 7.34 16.37
CA SER A 316 5.19 8.73 16.81
C SER A 316 5.66 9.61 15.66
N LEU A 317 4.87 10.64 15.33
CA LEU A 317 5.17 11.67 14.34
C LEU A 317 5.14 13.03 15.04
N PRO A 318 6.23 13.45 15.71
CA PRO A 318 6.25 14.64 16.56
C PRO A 318 5.88 15.94 15.84
N ASN A 319 6.23 16.06 14.55
CA ASN A 319 5.94 17.24 13.74
C ASN A 319 4.44 17.36 13.40
N GLU A 320 3.70 16.26 13.47
CA GLU A 320 2.25 16.19 13.19
C GLU A 320 1.43 16.10 14.49
N GLY A 321 2.08 15.96 15.65
CA GLY A 321 1.40 15.78 16.94
C GLY A 321 0.74 14.41 17.11
N VAL A 322 1.04 13.44 16.23
CA VAL A 322 0.41 12.12 16.19
C VAL A 322 1.22 11.09 17.00
N HIS A 323 0.52 10.35 17.86
CA HIS A 323 1.04 9.20 18.61
C HIS A 323 0.00 8.07 18.64
N LEU A 324 0.30 6.97 17.96
CA LEU A 324 -0.62 5.84 17.82
C LEU A 324 -0.09 4.60 18.58
N PRO A 325 -0.96 3.91 19.34
CA PRO A 325 -0.58 2.64 19.95
C PRO A 325 -0.34 1.55 18.90
N PRO A 326 0.37 0.46 19.25
CA PRO A 326 0.68 -0.62 18.29
C PRO A 326 -0.54 -1.26 17.64
N LEU A 327 -1.67 -1.34 18.34
CA LEU A 327 -2.96 -1.72 17.77
C LEU A 327 -3.91 -0.55 17.93
N TYR A 328 -4.31 0.06 16.81
CA TYR A 328 -5.08 1.29 16.77
C TYR A 328 -6.36 1.10 15.96
N TYR A 329 -7.46 1.71 16.42
CA TYR A 329 -8.80 1.58 15.87
C TYR A 329 -9.36 2.93 15.37
N GLY A 330 -8.52 3.95 15.12
CA GLY A 330 -8.96 5.25 14.58
C GLY A 330 -9.36 5.19 13.11
N THR A 331 -10.43 4.45 12.82
CA THR A 331 -11.07 4.29 11.51
C THR A 331 -12.58 4.22 11.70
N VAL A 332 -13.36 4.89 10.84
CA VAL A 332 -14.83 4.78 10.86
C VAL A 332 -15.40 4.02 9.66
N ASP A 333 -14.58 3.78 8.63
CA ASP A 333 -14.95 3.08 7.41
C ASP A 333 -14.64 1.58 7.45
N ALA A 334 -13.63 1.12 8.18
CA ALA A 334 -13.23 -0.30 8.18
C ALA A 334 -14.36 -1.25 8.66
N THR A 335 -15.13 -0.85 9.67
CA THR A 335 -16.21 -1.68 10.23
C THR A 335 -17.36 -1.92 9.22
N PRO A 336 -17.99 -0.88 8.61
CA PRO A 336 -18.99 -1.12 7.57
C PRO A 336 -18.38 -1.81 6.34
N LEU A 337 -17.15 -1.48 5.95
CA LEU A 337 -16.47 -2.16 4.84
C LEU A 337 -16.25 -3.65 5.09
N TRP A 338 -15.99 -4.08 6.34
CA TRP A 338 -15.86 -5.49 6.69
C TRP A 338 -17.17 -6.25 6.45
N VAL A 339 -18.32 -5.64 6.77
CA VAL A 339 -19.65 -6.23 6.49
C VAL A 339 -19.89 -6.32 4.99
N CYS A 340 -19.55 -5.28 4.23
CA CYS A 340 -19.62 -5.29 2.76
C CYS A 340 -18.77 -6.41 2.16
N LEU A 341 -17.53 -6.59 2.64
CA LEU A 341 -16.65 -7.66 2.18
C LEU A 341 -17.20 -9.05 2.52
N LEU A 342 -17.83 -9.24 3.69
CA LEU A 342 -18.46 -10.51 4.04
C LEU A 342 -19.59 -10.87 3.07
N ALA A 343 -20.42 -9.88 2.72
CA ALA A 343 -21.47 -10.06 1.73
C ALA A 343 -20.88 -10.36 0.34
N ASP A 344 -19.83 -9.64 -0.07
CA ASP A 344 -19.12 -9.87 -1.33
C ASP A 344 -18.50 -11.28 -1.39
N ALA A 345 -17.86 -11.72 -0.31
CA ALA A 345 -17.25 -13.04 -0.22
C ALA A 345 -18.31 -14.16 -0.31
N ARG A 346 -19.46 -14.00 0.36
CA ARG A 346 -20.60 -14.92 0.22
C ARG A 346 -21.07 -14.99 -1.22
N ASP A 347 -21.28 -13.84 -1.87
CA ASP A 347 -21.77 -13.79 -3.25
C ASP A 347 -20.74 -14.36 -4.24
N ALA A 348 -19.45 -14.28 -3.90
CA ALA A 348 -18.35 -14.94 -4.61
C ALA A 348 -18.17 -16.44 -4.28
N GLY A 349 -19.04 -17.02 -3.44
CA GLY A 349 -19.08 -18.46 -3.16
C GLY A 349 -18.37 -18.92 -1.90
N MET A 350 -18.08 -18.02 -0.94
CA MET A 350 -17.59 -18.42 0.39
C MET A 350 -18.57 -19.41 1.04
N PRO A 351 -18.10 -20.58 1.55
CA PRO A 351 -18.98 -21.59 2.12
C PRO A 351 -19.85 -21.05 3.26
N GLU A 352 -21.15 -21.39 3.24
CA GLU A 352 -22.11 -20.90 4.24
C GLU A 352 -21.69 -21.24 5.68
N ALA A 353 -21.00 -22.37 5.89
CA ALA A 353 -20.44 -22.73 7.21
C ALA A 353 -19.41 -21.70 7.70
N GLU A 354 -18.51 -21.25 6.83
CA GLU A 354 -17.50 -20.23 7.16
C GLU A 354 -18.14 -18.85 7.37
N VAL A 355 -19.16 -18.49 6.57
CA VAL A 355 -19.94 -17.26 6.79
C VAL A 355 -20.64 -17.30 8.15
N ARG A 356 -21.21 -18.45 8.53
CA ARG A 356 -21.88 -18.66 9.82
C ARG A 356 -20.90 -18.58 11.00
N GLU A 357 -19.65 -19.03 10.85
CA GLU A 357 -18.63 -18.86 11.89
C GLU A 357 -18.33 -17.40 12.22
N LEU A 358 -18.50 -16.49 11.24
CA LEU A 358 -18.31 -15.06 11.38
C LEU A 358 -19.57 -14.31 11.88
N LEU A 359 -20.68 -15.01 12.14
CA LEU A 359 -21.93 -14.40 12.60
C LEU A 359 -21.78 -13.55 13.88
N PRO A 360 -21.04 -13.97 14.93
CA PRO A 360 -20.84 -13.13 16.11
C PRO A 360 -20.17 -11.80 15.77
N ASN A 361 -19.18 -11.83 14.85
CA ASN A 361 -18.46 -10.64 14.41
C ASN A 361 -19.34 -9.73 13.53
N LEU A 362 -20.17 -10.33 12.67
CA LEU A 362 -21.17 -9.59 11.89
C LEU A 362 -22.15 -8.85 12.79
N ARG A 363 -22.70 -9.53 13.81
CA ARG A 363 -23.61 -8.88 14.78
C ARG A 363 -22.92 -7.74 15.53
N ALA A 364 -21.66 -7.94 15.94
CA ALA A 364 -20.89 -6.90 16.63
C ALA A 364 -20.60 -5.69 15.73
N ALA A 365 -20.21 -5.91 14.46
CA ALA A 365 -19.95 -4.84 13.50
C ALA A 365 -21.21 -4.03 13.18
N LEU A 366 -22.35 -4.70 12.96
CA LEU A 366 -23.64 -4.04 12.75
C LEU A 366 -24.12 -3.30 14.01
N GLY A 367 -23.90 -3.89 15.19
CA GLY A 367 -24.16 -3.24 16.48
C GLY A 367 -23.34 -1.97 16.64
N TRP A 368 -22.04 -2.00 16.33
CA TRP A 368 -21.18 -0.83 16.36
C TRP A 368 -21.73 0.31 15.49
N MET A 369 -22.14 0.03 14.25
CA MET A 369 -22.67 1.05 13.35
C MET A 369 -23.90 1.77 13.92
N ILE A 370 -24.77 1.05 14.64
CA ILE A 370 -26.03 1.57 15.17
C ILE A 370 -25.84 2.25 16.54
N GLU A 371 -25.03 1.65 17.40
CA GLU A 371 -24.93 2.03 18.82
C GLU A 371 -23.73 2.95 19.12
N HIS A 372 -22.67 2.87 18.30
CA HIS A 372 -21.39 3.54 18.54
C HIS A 372 -20.90 4.40 17.37
N GLY A 373 -21.50 4.26 16.19
CA GLY A 373 -21.09 4.99 14.99
C GLY A 373 -21.37 6.50 15.10
N ASP A 374 -22.48 6.88 15.73
CA ASP A 374 -22.84 8.27 15.99
C ASP A 374 -22.24 8.74 17.32
N ALA A 375 -20.94 9.02 17.32
CA ALA A 375 -20.21 9.37 18.54
C ALA A 375 -20.59 10.77 19.05
N SER A 376 -20.96 11.70 18.16
CA SER A 376 -21.34 13.06 18.54
C SER A 376 -22.84 13.31 18.75
N GLY A 377 -23.71 12.37 18.32
CA GLY A 377 -25.16 12.57 18.31
C GLY A 377 -25.65 13.35 17.08
N SER A 378 -24.87 13.39 16.00
CA SER A 378 -25.19 14.03 14.72
C SER A 378 -26.26 13.26 13.93
N GLY A 379 -26.52 12.00 14.31
CA GLY A 379 -27.33 11.04 13.57
C GLY A 379 -26.56 10.29 12.49
N PHE A 380 -25.30 10.64 12.22
CA PHE A 380 -24.46 10.01 11.20
C PHE A 380 -23.28 9.32 11.84
N ILE A 381 -22.65 8.38 11.12
CA ILE A 381 -21.38 7.85 11.59
C ILE A 381 -20.33 8.96 11.50
N ASP A 382 -19.75 9.34 12.63
CA ASP A 382 -18.77 10.41 12.74
C ASP A 382 -17.55 10.00 13.57
N TYR A 383 -16.52 10.85 13.55
CA TYR A 383 -15.32 10.66 14.36
C TYR A 383 -14.89 11.93 15.07
N VAL A 384 -14.26 11.70 16.22
CA VAL A 384 -13.48 12.67 16.97
C VAL A 384 -12.31 11.93 17.59
N ASP A 385 -11.13 12.56 17.60
CA ASP A 385 -10.02 12.08 18.41
C ASP A 385 -10.16 12.64 19.83
N GLU A 386 -10.63 11.80 20.76
CA GLU A 386 -10.80 12.17 22.17
C GLU A 386 -9.46 12.43 22.89
N THR A 387 -8.36 11.92 22.34
CA THR A 387 -7.04 12.00 22.99
C THR A 387 -6.28 13.28 22.65
N GLY A 388 -6.59 13.90 21.51
CA GLY A 388 -5.86 15.03 20.93
C GLY A 388 -4.49 14.68 20.33
N HIS A 389 -4.15 13.39 20.28
CA HIS A 389 -2.88 12.86 19.75
C HIS A 389 -3.07 11.69 18.76
N GLY A 390 -4.31 11.27 18.50
CA GLY A 390 -4.66 10.28 17.48
C GLY A 390 -4.72 10.88 16.08
N LEU A 391 -5.32 10.15 15.14
CA LEU A 391 -5.57 10.68 13.80
C LEU A 391 -6.67 11.74 13.82
N ALA A 392 -6.37 12.90 13.26
CA ALA A 392 -7.34 13.99 13.11
C ALA A 392 -8.49 13.62 12.15
N ASN A 393 -8.21 12.83 11.12
CA ASN A 393 -9.18 12.30 10.17
C ASN A 393 -9.16 10.77 10.19
N GLN A 394 -10.33 10.13 10.35
CA GLN A 394 -10.44 8.66 10.51
C GLN A 394 -11.13 7.97 9.31
N GLY A 395 -11.30 8.68 8.20
CA GLY A 395 -11.65 8.09 6.89
C GLY A 395 -10.42 7.68 6.10
N TRP A 396 -10.60 7.34 4.82
CA TRP A 396 -9.47 6.99 3.96
C TRP A 396 -8.56 8.18 3.64
N LYS A 397 -9.11 9.40 3.61
CA LYS A 397 -8.33 10.64 3.55
C LYS A 397 -7.92 11.07 4.96
N ASP A 398 -6.94 10.38 5.53
CA ASP A 398 -6.55 10.52 6.95
C ASP A 398 -5.51 11.63 7.24
N SER A 399 -5.03 12.37 6.23
CA SER A 399 -4.14 13.52 6.46
C SER A 399 -4.88 14.66 7.17
N GLY A 400 -4.19 15.40 8.05
CA GLY A 400 -4.81 16.46 8.87
C GLY A 400 -5.42 17.62 8.07
N ASP A 401 -5.02 17.78 6.82
CA ASP A 401 -5.52 18.81 5.90
C ASP A 401 -6.55 18.28 4.89
N SER A 402 -7.05 17.05 5.00
CA SER A 402 -7.85 16.46 3.91
C SER A 402 -9.29 17.00 3.79
N ILE A 403 -9.91 17.39 4.92
CA ILE A 403 -11.31 17.80 4.97
C ILE A 403 -11.39 19.33 5.02
N GLN A 404 -11.53 19.93 3.85
CA GLN A 404 -11.53 21.37 3.67
C GLN A 404 -12.81 21.87 3.02
N TRP A 405 -13.24 23.07 3.41
CA TRP A 405 -14.19 23.89 2.67
C TRP A 405 -13.62 24.30 1.31
N ARG A 406 -14.49 24.68 0.38
CA ARG A 406 -14.08 25.06 -0.97
C ARG A 406 -13.11 26.26 -0.99
N ASP A 407 -13.17 27.10 0.04
CA ASP A 407 -12.29 28.26 0.28
C ASP A 407 -10.94 27.91 0.94
N GLY A 408 -10.70 26.63 1.24
CA GLY A 408 -9.44 26.11 1.82
C GLY A 408 -9.39 26.13 3.35
N ARG A 409 -10.44 26.61 4.04
CA ARG A 409 -10.52 26.47 5.50
C ARG A 409 -10.71 24.98 5.85
N LEU A 410 -10.13 24.54 6.97
CA LEU A 410 -10.37 23.18 7.48
C LEU A 410 -11.76 23.10 8.13
N ALA A 411 -12.42 21.95 7.98
CA ALA A 411 -13.64 21.66 8.71
C ALA A 411 -13.34 21.39 10.19
N GLU A 412 -14.25 21.78 11.08
CA GLU A 412 -14.11 21.55 12.52
C GLU A 412 -14.74 20.20 12.88
N GLY A 413 -14.03 19.37 13.65
CA GLY A 413 -14.53 18.08 14.11
C GLY A 413 -15.50 18.21 15.31
N PRO A 414 -16.41 17.24 15.55
CA PRO A 414 -16.50 15.93 14.87
C PRO A 414 -16.91 16.01 13.40
N ILE A 415 -16.39 15.08 12.58
CA ILE A 415 -16.64 15.05 11.13
C ILE A 415 -17.44 13.79 10.78
N ALA A 416 -18.53 13.97 10.03
CA ALA A 416 -19.31 12.88 9.44
C ALA A 416 -19.05 12.80 7.92
N LEU A 417 -18.26 11.81 7.49
CA LEU A 417 -17.85 11.66 6.09
C LEU A 417 -18.94 11.02 5.22
N SER A 418 -19.09 11.51 4.00
CA SER A 418 -20.12 11.05 3.06
C SER A 418 -19.94 9.59 2.63
N GLU A 419 -18.72 9.19 2.26
CA GLU A 419 -18.42 7.82 1.82
C GLU A 419 -18.69 6.80 2.93
N VAL A 420 -18.43 7.16 4.20
CA VAL A 420 -18.71 6.30 5.36
C VAL A 420 -20.20 6.03 5.45
N GLN A 421 -21.06 7.03 5.19
CA GLN A 421 -22.50 6.83 5.18
C GLN A 421 -22.92 5.91 4.03
N GLY A 422 -22.29 6.03 2.86
CA GLY A 422 -22.50 5.12 1.73
C GLY A 422 -22.16 3.67 2.09
N TYR A 423 -21.00 3.44 2.71
CA TYR A 423 -20.62 2.10 3.18
C TYR A 423 -21.55 1.58 4.26
N ALA A 424 -21.97 2.44 5.20
CA ALA A 424 -22.86 2.08 6.28
C ALA A 424 -24.25 1.69 5.75
N TYR A 425 -24.76 2.41 4.74
CA TYR A 425 -25.99 2.05 4.06
C TYR A 425 -25.86 0.68 3.38
N GLU A 426 -24.80 0.46 2.60
CA GLU A 426 -24.56 -0.82 1.94
C GLU A 426 -24.46 -1.97 2.98
N ALA A 427 -23.67 -1.76 4.03
CA ALA A 427 -23.45 -2.72 5.10
C ALA A 427 -24.75 -3.07 5.84
N ALA A 428 -25.62 -2.10 6.11
CA ALA A 428 -26.89 -2.37 6.78
C ALA A 428 -27.86 -3.17 5.89
N VAL A 429 -27.96 -2.83 4.60
CA VAL A 429 -28.82 -3.57 3.66
C VAL A 429 -28.31 -4.99 3.45
N ARG A 430 -27.03 -5.15 3.13
CA ARG A 430 -26.44 -6.46 2.84
C ARG A 430 -26.22 -7.30 4.10
N GLY A 431 -25.96 -6.65 5.23
CA GLY A 431 -25.94 -7.29 6.55
C GLY A 431 -27.32 -7.85 6.91
N ALA A 432 -28.41 -7.14 6.59
CA ALA A 432 -29.76 -7.67 6.75
C ALA A 432 -29.99 -8.91 5.88
N ASP A 433 -29.54 -8.90 4.62
CA ASP A 433 -29.64 -10.06 3.73
C ASP A 433 -28.81 -11.26 4.23
N LEU A 434 -27.63 -11.00 4.80
CA LEU A 434 -26.80 -12.03 5.45
C LEU A 434 -27.51 -12.66 6.65
N LEU A 435 -28.11 -11.86 7.53
CA LEU A 435 -28.87 -12.37 8.68
C LEU A 435 -30.06 -13.20 8.22
N ASP A 436 -30.86 -12.70 7.27
CA ASP A 436 -32.01 -13.44 6.74
C ASP A 436 -31.58 -14.77 6.10
N ALA A 437 -30.47 -14.78 5.34
CA ALA A 437 -29.93 -15.99 4.73
C ALA A 437 -29.43 -17.03 5.75
N LEU A 438 -28.95 -16.58 6.91
CA LEU A 438 -28.52 -17.45 8.00
C LEU A 438 -29.66 -17.89 8.93
N GLY A 439 -30.88 -17.35 8.74
CA GLY A 439 -32.04 -17.61 9.59
C GLY A 439 -32.04 -16.82 10.89
N GLU A 440 -31.35 -15.68 10.91
CA GLU A 440 -31.10 -14.86 12.09
C GLU A 440 -32.00 -13.62 12.14
N ASP A 441 -32.46 -13.24 13.33
CA ASP A 441 -33.29 -12.03 13.51
C ASP A 441 -32.47 -10.74 13.38
N GLY A 442 -33.16 -9.65 12.98
CA GLY A 442 -32.63 -8.28 12.95
C GLY A 442 -32.68 -7.59 11.59
N GLY A 443 -32.86 -8.35 10.50
CA GLY A 443 -32.83 -7.83 9.13
C GLY A 443 -33.85 -6.72 8.85
N ALA A 444 -35.07 -6.81 9.38
CA ALA A 444 -36.09 -5.77 9.19
C ALA A 444 -35.71 -4.44 9.85
N ALA A 445 -35.14 -4.47 11.06
CA ALA A 445 -34.72 -3.27 11.78
C ALA A 445 -33.53 -2.58 11.07
N LEU A 446 -32.59 -3.36 10.56
CA LEU A 446 -31.45 -2.86 9.76
C LEU A 446 -31.91 -2.16 8.49
N ARG A 447 -32.85 -2.74 7.75
CA ARG A 447 -33.40 -2.09 6.55
C ARG A 447 -34.16 -0.80 6.87
N ALA A 448 -34.86 -0.76 8.01
CA ALA A 448 -35.50 0.47 8.49
C ALA A 448 -34.46 1.55 8.84
N TRP A 449 -33.39 1.18 9.55
CA TRP A 449 -32.27 2.08 9.86
C TRP A 449 -31.58 2.59 8.59
N ALA A 450 -31.33 1.71 7.61
CA ALA A 450 -30.73 2.09 6.33
C ALA A 450 -31.62 3.07 5.54
N ALA A 451 -32.94 2.85 5.54
CA ALA A 451 -33.89 3.75 4.89
C ALA A 451 -33.91 5.14 5.55
N ASP A 452 -33.85 5.20 6.88
CA ASP A 452 -33.72 6.45 7.64
C ASP A 452 -32.40 7.18 7.36
N LEU A 453 -31.26 6.46 7.39
CA LEU A 453 -29.94 7.00 7.04
C LEU A 453 -29.96 7.63 5.65
N ARG A 454 -30.51 6.92 4.66
CA ARG A 454 -30.62 7.42 3.29
C ARG A 454 -31.46 8.70 3.20
N ALA A 455 -32.58 8.77 3.92
CA ALA A 455 -33.44 9.94 3.94
C ALA A 455 -32.72 11.16 4.57
N ARG A 456 -32.04 10.96 5.70
CA ARG A 456 -31.27 12.02 6.36
C ARG A 456 -30.07 12.47 5.54
N PHE A 457 -29.35 11.54 4.91
CA PHE A 457 -28.24 11.84 4.01
C PHE A 457 -28.69 12.76 2.87
N ARG A 458 -29.79 12.40 2.19
CA ARG A 458 -30.35 13.23 1.10
C ARG A 458 -30.75 14.62 1.57
N ALA A 459 -31.22 14.78 2.81
CA ALA A 459 -31.60 16.07 3.35
C ALA A 459 -30.41 16.96 3.72
N ALA A 460 -29.30 16.38 4.20
CA ALA A 460 -28.20 17.13 4.81
C ALA A 460 -26.98 17.33 3.89
N TYR A 461 -26.66 16.38 3.00
CA TYR A 461 -25.36 16.37 2.31
C TYR A 461 -25.35 17.10 0.97
N TRP A 462 -26.49 17.42 0.36
CA TRP A 462 -26.48 17.96 -1.01
C TRP A 462 -26.17 19.45 -1.07
N VAL A 463 -25.08 19.80 -1.77
CA VAL A 463 -24.62 21.17 -2.00
C VAL A 463 -24.66 21.52 -3.49
N THR A 464 -24.49 22.81 -3.81
CA THR A 464 -24.35 23.27 -5.20
C THR A 464 -23.27 24.33 -5.28
N THR A 465 -22.28 24.10 -6.13
CA THR A 465 -21.15 25.00 -6.38
C THR A 465 -21.05 25.30 -7.88
N LEU A 466 -19.93 25.87 -8.32
CA LEU A 466 -19.69 26.16 -9.75
C LEU A 466 -19.54 24.87 -10.58
N GLU A 467 -19.04 23.80 -9.97
CA GLU A 467 -18.88 22.50 -10.61
C GLU A 467 -20.21 21.77 -10.82
N GLY A 468 -21.19 21.99 -9.94
CA GLY A 468 -22.52 21.40 -10.05
C GLY A 468 -23.17 21.10 -8.70
N ARG A 469 -24.22 20.27 -8.73
CA ARG A 469 -24.92 19.77 -7.54
C ARG A 469 -24.43 18.37 -7.19
N TYR A 470 -23.95 18.17 -5.97
CA TYR A 470 -23.38 16.90 -5.51
C TYR A 470 -23.45 16.74 -3.98
N PRO A 471 -23.22 15.53 -3.44
CA PRO A 471 -23.02 15.33 -2.02
C PRO A 471 -21.71 15.98 -1.54
N ALA A 472 -21.80 16.81 -0.50
CA ALA A 472 -20.69 17.34 0.28
C ALA A 472 -19.78 16.21 0.78
N ILE A 473 -18.48 16.49 0.92
CA ILE A 473 -17.52 15.51 1.42
C ILE A 473 -17.88 15.07 2.86
N ALA A 474 -18.38 16.00 3.68
CA ALA A 474 -18.69 15.76 5.08
C ALA A 474 -19.73 16.74 5.64
N LEU A 475 -20.23 16.43 6.84
CA LEU A 475 -20.77 17.42 7.78
C LEU A 475 -19.72 17.72 8.86
N ASP A 476 -19.60 18.99 9.25
CA ASP A 476 -18.71 19.44 10.33
C ASP A 476 -19.40 19.40 11.71
N ALA A 477 -18.69 19.88 12.75
CA ALA A 477 -19.16 19.99 14.13
C ALA A 477 -20.47 20.77 14.31
N HIS A 478 -20.83 21.61 13.34
CA HIS A 478 -22.04 22.43 13.36
C HIS A 478 -23.17 21.83 12.50
N GLY A 479 -22.95 20.64 11.93
CA GLY A 479 -23.85 20.01 10.97
C GLY A 479 -23.87 20.71 9.61
N ALA A 480 -22.87 21.55 9.32
CA ALA A 480 -22.79 22.27 8.06
C ALA A 480 -22.10 21.40 6.98
N ALA A 481 -22.64 21.43 5.76
CA ALA A 481 -22.17 20.61 4.65
C ALA A 481 -20.90 21.20 4.01
N VAL A 482 -19.78 20.49 4.15
CA VAL A 482 -18.47 20.89 3.63
C VAL A 482 -18.46 20.76 2.10
N ASP A 483 -18.39 21.89 1.42
CA ASP A 483 -18.84 22.03 0.03
C ASP A 483 -17.80 21.71 -1.07
N THR A 484 -16.59 21.30 -0.69
CA THR A 484 -15.55 20.93 -1.66
C THR A 484 -15.92 19.68 -2.43
N LEU A 485 -15.89 19.78 -3.77
CA LEU A 485 -15.97 18.61 -4.65
C LEU A 485 -14.69 17.79 -4.53
N THR A 486 -14.85 16.51 -4.23
CA THR A 486 -13.76 15.55 -4.05
C THR A 486 -14.12 14.21 -4.67
N SER A 487 -13.14 13.32 -4.79
CA SER A 487 -13.34 11.96 -5.29
C SER A 487 -14.32 11.11 -4.46
N ASN A 488 -14.61 11.51 -3.21
CA ASN A 488 -15.50 10.81 -2.28
C ASN A 488 -16.89 10.53 -2.87
N ILE A 489 -17.39 11.36 -3.80
CA ILE A 489 -18.66 11.10 -4.50
C ILE A 489 -18.65 9.79 -5.29
N GLY A 490 -17.47 9.33 -5.74
CA GLY A 490 -17.30 8.05 -6.43
C GLY A 490 -17.47 6.83 -5.51
N HIS A 491 -17.19 6.99 -4.22
CA HIS A 491 -17.40 5.95 -3.22
C HIS A 491 -18.88 5.75 -2.85
N LEU A 492 -19.75 6.69 -3.22
CA LEU A 492 -21.20 6.58 -3.00
C LEU A 492 -21.90 5.77 -4.09
N ILE A 493 -21.33 5.72 -5.30
CA ILE A 493 -21.93 5.07 -6.47
C ILE A 493 -21.96 3.54 -6.24
N GLY A 494 -23.10 2.91 -6.51
CA GLY A 494 -23.27 1.46 -6.39
C GLY A 494 -23.49 0.96 -4.96
N THR A 495 -23.45 1.85 -3.96
CA THR A 495 -23.80 1.51 -2.56
C THR A 495 -25.32 1.42 -2.35
N GLY A 496 -26.10 2.09 -3.20
CA GLY A 496 -27.55 2.25 -3.09
C GLY A 496 -28.03 3.42 -2.23
N ILE A 497 -27.11 4.18 -1.59
CA ILE A 497 -27.50 5.40 -0.85
C ILE A 497 -28.03 6.48 -1.79
N LEU A 498 -27.44 6.59 -2.99
CA LEU A 498 -27.90 7.45 -4.07
C LEU A 498 -28.97 6.73 -4.91
N ASP A 499 -29.86 7.48 -5.55
CA ASP A 499 -30.68 6.93 -6.63
C ASP A 499 -29.95 6.95 -8.00
N PRO A 500 -30.48 6.25 -9.03
CA PRO A 500 -29.79 6.15 -10.31
C PRO A 500 -29.61 7.48 -11.08
N ASP A 501 -30.40 8.52 -10.80
CA ASP A 501 -30.20 9.86 -11.39
C ASP A 501 -29.05 10.57 -10.65
N GLU A 502 -29.04 10.48 -9.32
CA GLU A 502 -27.98 11.01 -8.44
C GLU A 502 -26.61 10.35 -8.76
N GLU A 503 -26.56 9.04 -9.00
CA GLU A 503 -25.34 8.32 -9.40
C GLU A 503 -24.79 8.81 -10.75
N ARG A 504 -25.66 9.07 -11.73
CA ARG A 504 -25.26 9.61 -13.05
C ARG A 504 -24.69 11.03 -12.94
N ILE A 505 -25.24 11.85 -12.04
CA ILE A 505 -24.69 13.19 -11.77
C ILE A 505 -23.27 13.07 -11.21
N CYS A 506 -23.07 12.21 -10.21
CA CYS A 506 -21.75 11.99 -9.62
C CYS A 506 -20.75 11.44 -10.66
N ALA A 507 -21.15 10.49 -11.50
CA ALA A 507 -20.32 9.95 -12.57
C ALA A 507 -19.85 11.03 -13.56
N ALA A 508 -20.77 11.90 -13.98
CA ALA A 508 -20.45 13.01 -14.88
C ALA A 508 -19.46 14.01 -14.25
N LEU A 509 -19.58 14.28 -12.95
CA LEU A 509 -18.66 15.16 -12.22
C LEU A 509 -17.25 14.57 -12.11
N LEU A 510 -17.14 13.26 -11.88
CA LEU A 510 -15.84 12.57 -11.83
C LEU A 510 -15.11 12.65 -13.18
N LEU A 511 -15.84 12.52 -14.29
CA LEU A 511 -15.30 12.66 -15.65
C LEU A 511 -15.04 14.11 -16.06
N GLY A 512 -15.53 15.11 -15.32
CA GLY A 512 -15.32 16.52 -15.61
C GLY A 512 -13.88 16.97 -15.42
N ASP A 513 -13.45 17.99 -16.16
CA ASP A 513 -12.06 18.48 -16.23
C ASP A 513 -11.45 18.83 -14.87
N SER A 514 -12.28 19.26 -13.91
CA SER A 514 -11.80 19.61 -12.56
C SER A 514 -11.41 18.39 -11.71
N MET A 515 -11.97 17.22 -12.02
CA MET A 515 -11.75 15.97 -11.28
C MET A 515 -10.90 14.98 -12.08
N SER A 516 -11.23 14.75 -13.35
CA SER A 516 -10.50 13.84 -14.23
C SER A 516 -9.17 14.46 -14.66
N SER A 517 -8.05 13.80 -14.32
CA SER A 517 -6.72 14.25 -14.74
C SER A 517 -6.34 13.72 -16.12
N GLY A 518 -7.00 12.66 -16.60
CA GLY A 518 -6.56 11.87 -17.75
C GLY A 518 -5.61 10.73 -17.37
N PHE A 519 -5.17 10.68 -16.11
CA PHE A 519 -4.42 9.58 -15.48
C PHE A 519 -5.15 9.00 -14.26
N GLY A 520 -6.41 9.39 -14.05
CA GLY A 520 -7.28 8.98 -12.94
C GLY A 520 -8.07 10.16 -12.37
N ILE A 521 -8.69 9.95 -11.21
CA ILE A 521 -9.50 10.97 -10.53
C ILE A 521 -8.67 11.67 -9.46
N ARG A 522 -8.63 13.01 -9.50
CA ARG A 522 -8.01 13.83 -8.46
C ARG A 522 -8.79 13.69 -7.16
N THR A 523 -8.09 13.69 -6.03
CA THR A 523 -8.75 13.65 -4.73
C THR A 523 -9.57 14.92 -4.43
N MET A 524 -9.27 16.04 -5.09
CA MET A 524 -9.95 17.32 -4.91
C MET A 524 -10.10 18.03 -6.26
N SER A 525 -11.23 18.72 -6.45
CA SER A 525 -11.46 19.56 -7.62
C SER A 525 -10.35 20.60 -7.79
N SER A 526 -9.80 20.71 -9.00
CA SER A 526 -8.83 21.75 -9.35
C SER A 526 -9.38 23.18 -9.22
N GLY A 527 -10.71 23.31 -9.07
CA GLY A 527 -11.37 24.58 -8.80
C GLY A 527 -11.32 25.02 -7.34
N ALA A 528 -11.02 24.13 -6.38
CA ALA A 528 -11.01 24.43 -4.95
C ALA A 528 -9.72 25.13 -4.51
N ALA A 529 -9.78 25.99 -3.49
CA ALA A 529 -8.61 26.74 -3.03
C ALA A 529 -7.52 25.85 -2.40
N GLY A 530 -7.93 24.72 -1.81
CA GLY A 530 -7.02 23.71 -1.25
C GLY A 530 -6.33 22.84 -2.29
N PHE A 531 -6.69 22.95 -3.57
CA PHE A 531 -6.12 22.09 -4.60
C PHE A 531 -4.63 22.34 -4.81
N TRP A 532 -3.85 21.27 -4.71
CA TRP A 532 -2.47 21.24 -5.17
C TRP A 532 -2.14 19.87 -5.77
N PRO A 533 -1.54 19.78 -6.98
CA PRO A 533 -1.29 18.50 -7.63
C PRO A 533 -0.46 17.52 -6.81
N LEU A 534 0.44 18.02 -5.95
CA LEU A 534 1.27 17.22 -5.04
C LEU A 534 0.76 17.23 -3.59
N SER A 535 -0.50 17.61 -3.32
CA SER A 535 -1.09 17.42 -1.99
C SER A 535 -1.58 15.99 -1.84
N TYR A 536 -1.22 15.34 -0.73
CA TYR A 536 -1.46 13.91 -0.46
C TYR A 536 -2.94 13.55 -0.62
N HIS A 537 -3.85 14.28 0.02
CA HIS A 537 -5.30 14.12 -0.15
C HIS A 537 -6.00 15.35 -0.74
N GLY A 538 -5.26 16.43 -1.05
CA GLY A 538 -5.79 17.69 -1.58
C GLY A 538 -5.53 17.93 -3.07
N GLY A 539 -5.27 16.91 -3.88
CA GLY A 539 -5.20 17.10 -5.34
C GLY A 539 -4.49 16.00 -6.13
N SER A 540 -3.71 15.15 -5.48
CA SER A 540 -3.10 13.98 -6.11
C SER A 540 -4.14 13.00 -6.70
N VAL A 541 -3.67 11.99 -7.42
CA VAL A 541 -4.49 10.91 -7.97
C VAL A 541 -4.06 9.59 -7.35
N TRP A 542 -5.01 8.88 -6.76
CA TRP A 542 -4.80 7.57 -6.14
C TRP A 542 -5.41 6.47 -7.02
N ALA A 543 -4.63 5.43 -7.32
CA ALA A 543 -5.09 4.34 -8.17
C ALA A 543 -6.25 3.58 -7.53
N HIS A 544 -6.20 3.36 -6.21
CA HIS A 544 -7.27 2.67 -5.48
C HIS A 544 -8.57 3.49 -5.44
N ASP A 545 -8.51 4.78 -5.13
CA ASP A 545 -9.65 5.71 -5.08
C ASP A 545 -10.39 5.73 -6.43
N THR A 546 -9.61 5.90 -7.50
CA THR A 546 -10.12 5.82 -8.87
C THR A 546 -10.77 4.46 -9.16
N ALA A 547 -10.15 3.35 -8.72
CA ALA A 547 -10.71 2.01 -8.91
C ALA A 547 -11.97 1.73 -8.08
N ILE A 548 -12.13 2.37 -6.91
CA ILE A 548 -13.37 2.31 -6.13
C ILE A 548 -14.51 2.96 -6.90
N ALA A 549 -14.27 4.11 -7.54
CA ALA A 549 -15.25 4.74 -8.42
C ALA A 549 -15.61 3.82 -9.61
N VAL A 550 -14.62 3.20 -10.28
CA VAL A 550 -14.87 2.23 -11.36
C VAL A 550 -15.70 1.04 -10.85
N HIS A 551 -15.38 0.49 -9.68
CA HIS A 551 -16.13 -0.59 -9.05
C HIS A 551 -17.60 -0.20 -8.80
N GLY A 552 -17.83 0.99 -8.23
CA GLY A 552 -19.17 1.53 -8.00
C GLY A 552 -19.95 1.72 -9.30
N LEU A 553 -19.33 2.32 -10.32
CA LEU A 553 -19.92 2.54 -11.64
C LEU A 553 -20.35 1.23 -12.32
N LEU A 554 -19.52 0.18 -12.23
CA LEU A 554 -19.88 -1.15 -12.75
C LEU A 554 -21.12 -1.72 -12.04
N ARG A 555 -21.22 -1.56 -10.73
CA ARG A 555 -22.39 -2.00 -9.93
C ARG A 555 -23.64 -1.17 -10.24
N ALA A 556 -23.49 0.12 -10.52
CA ALA A 556 -24.57 1.00 -10.95
C ALA A 556 -25.00 0.80 -12.42
N GLY A 557 -24.26 -0.01 -13.20
CA GLY A 557 -24.53 -0.24 -14.61
C GLY A 557 -24.00 0.86 -15.55
N LEU A 558 -23.22 1.79 -15.03
CA LEU A 558 -22.58 2.92 -15.75
C LEU A 558 -21.27 2.47 -16.39
N ARG A 559 -21.38 1.50 -17.31
CA ARG A 559 -20.22 0.81 -17.89
C ARG A 559 -19.35 1.69 -18.79
N ALA A 560 -19.95 2.66 -19.49
CA ALA A 560 -19.21 3.54 -20.38
C ALA A 560 -18.29 4.46 -19.56
N GLU A 561 -18.85 5.05 -18.50
CA GLU A 561 -18.12 5.90 -17.57
C GLU A 561 -17.03 5.11 -16.81
N ALA A 562 -17.33 3.88 -16.42
CA ALA A 562 -16.34 2.98 -15.82
C ALA A 562 -15.16 2.69 -16.77
N ALA A 563 -15.44 2.40 -18.05
CA ALA A 563 -14.43 2.14 -19.06
C ALA A 563 -13.55 3.37 -19.33
N ASP A 564 -14.15 4.56 -19.41
CA ASP A 564 -13.42 5.82 -19.62
C ASP A 564 -12.44 6.10 -18.49
N ILE A 565 -12.85 5.95 -17.23
CA ILE A 565 -11.97 6.13 -16.07
C ILE A 565 -10.90 5.01 -16.01
N ALA A 566 -11.27 3.76 -16.26
CA ALA A 566 -10.33 2.64 -16.29
C ALA A 566 -9.22 2.84 -17.34
N GLN A 567 -9.56 3.40 -18.51
CA GLN A 567 -8.59 3.71 -19.56
C GLN A 567 -7.55 4.74 -19.10
N GLN A 568 -7.93 5.70 -18.25
CA GLN A 568 -6.98 6.66 -17.68
C GLN A 568 -5.95 5.98 -16.77
N LEU A 569 -6.37 5.00 -15.97
CA LEU A 569 -5.44 4.24 -15.13
C LEU A 569 -4.52 3.33 -15.95
N VAL A 570 -4.99 2.77 -17.07
CA VAL A 570 -4.11 2.04 -18.00
C VAL A 570 -3.05 2.96 -18.59
N ASP A 571 -3.42 4.18 -18.97
CA ASP A 571 -2.48 5.18 -19.48
C ASP A 571 -1.49 5.62 -18.39
N ALA A 572 -1.93 5.78 -17.14
CA ALA A 572 -1.05 6.07 -16.00
C ALA A 572 -0.07 4.92 -15.73
N ALA A 573 -0.53 3.66 -15.83
CA ALA A 573 0.30 2.49 -15.59
C ALA A 573 1.50 2.41 -16.54
N GLU A 574 1.40 2.90 -17.77
CA GLU A 574 2.53 2.92 -18.70
C GLU A 574 3.67 3.81 -18.18
N GLY A 575 3.36 4.98 -17.63
CA GLY A 575 4.35 5.93 -17.10
C GLY A 575 5.07 5.44 -15.84
N PHE A 576 4.57 4.39 -15.19
CA PHE A 576 5.15 3.79 -13.97
C PHE A 576 5.66 2.36 -14.18
N ASP A 577 6.00 1.99 -15.42
CA ASP A 577 6.44 0.63 -15.80
C ASP A 577 5.48 -0.47 -15.31
N TYR A 578 4.18 -0.16 -15.31
CA TYR A 578 3.08 -1.02 -14.86
C TYR A 578 3.13 -1.41 -13.38
N ARG A 579 4.02 -0.82 -12.58
CA ARG A 579 3.97 -0.88 -11.10
C ARG A 579 3.41 0.44 -10.59
N MET A 580 2.07 0.52 -10.58
CA MET A 580 1.37 1.70 -10.10
C MET A 580 1.79 2.05 -8.67
N PRO A 581 2.16 3.33 -8.43
CA PRO A 581 2.40 3.83 -7.09
C PRO A 581 1.10 3.90 -6.28
N GLU A 582 1.23 4.13 -4.98
CA GLU A 582 0.12 4.52 -4.11
C GLU A 582 -0.66 5.71 -4.65
N LEU A 583 0.07 6.76 -5.01
CA LEU A 583 -0.47 7.98 -5.60
C LEU A 583 0.54 8.64 -6.55
N HIS A 584 0.04 9.49 -7.44
CA HIS A 584 0.84 10.34 -8.31
C HIS A 584 0.23 11.75 -8.37
N ALA A 585 0.95 12.71 -8.96
CA ALA A 585 0.50 14.10 -8.98
C ALA A 585 -0.80 14.27 -9.79
N GLY A 586 -1.64 15.21 -9.35
CA GLY A 586 -2.90 15.57 -9.99
C GLY A 586 -2.78 16.47 -11.23
N ASP A 587 -1.62 16.51 -11.88
CA ASP A 587 -1.42 17.29 -13.09
C ASP A 587 -2.37 16.82 -14.20
N ALA A 588 -2.85 17.75 -15.01
CA ALA A 588 -3.64 17.39 -16.18
C ALA A 588 -2.76 16.68 -17.21
N ARG A 589 -3.31 15.69 -17.90
CA ARG A 589 -2.63 15.00 -18.99
C ARG A 589 -2.27 15.97 -20.10
N GLU A 590 -0.99 15.98 -20.45
CA GLU A 590 -0.47 16.66 -21.63
C GLU A 590 0.12 15.63 -22.61
N LEU A 591 0.05 15.94 -23.91
CA LEU A 591 0.53 15.02 -24.95
C LEU A 591 2.05 14.82 -24.83
N GLY A 592 2.47 13.57 -24.63
CA GLY A 592 3.88 13.21 -24.54
C GLY A 592 4.52 13.46 -23.17
N VAL A 593 3.71 13.72 -22.14
CA VAL A 593 4.16 13.91 -20.75
C VAL A 593 3.65 12.75 -19.91
N ASP A 594 4.57 12.09 -19.21
CA ASP A 594 4.26 11.01 -18.27
C ASP A 594 3.68 11.57 -16.95
N PRO A 595 2.85 10.80 -16.22
CA PRO A 595 2.36 11.22 -14.91
C PRO A 595 3.51 11.49 -13.94
N VAL A 596 3.45 12.61 -13.23
CA VAL A 596 4.51 13.02 -12.30
C VAL A 596 4.44 12.18 -11.02
N PRO A 597 5.54 11.52 -10.60
CA PRO A 597 5.55 10.72 -9.38
C PRO A 597 5.30 11.57 -8.13
N TYR A 598 4.50 11.06 -7.19
CA TYR A 598 4.45 11.65 -5.86
C TYR A 598 5.73 11.27 -5.07
N PRO A 599 6.43 12.25 -4.45
CA PRO A 599 7.76 12.07 -3.87
C PRO A 599 7.97 10.80 -3.03
N ALA A 600 7.07 10.55 -2.08
CA ALA A 600 7.25 9.52 -1.06
C ALA A 600 6.23 8.37 -1.15
N SER A 601 5.63 8.17 -2.33
CA SER A 601 4.58 7.19 -2.54
C SER A 601 5.07 5.75 -2.37
N CYS A 602 4.30 4.91 -1.67
CA CYS A 602 4.56 3.47 -1.65
C CYS A 602 4.54 2.89 -3.07
N ARG A 603 5.42 1.92 -3.34
CA ARG A 603 5.54 1.24 -4.64
C ARG A 603 6.24 -0.12 -4.44
N PRO A 604 5.51 -1.26 -4.34
CA PRO A 604 4.07 -1.40 -4.58
C PRO A 604 3.17 -1.10 -3.36
N GLN A 605 1.88 -0.90 -3.62
CA GLN A 605 0.80 -0.84 -2.65
C GLN A 605 -0.35 -1.75 -3.07
N ALA A 606 -0.94 -2.50 -2.13
CA ALA A 606 -1.84 -3.62 -2.44
C ALA A 606 -3.12 -3.17 -3.12
N TRP A 607 -3.82 -2.16 -2.60
CA TRP A 607 -5.07 -1.69 -3.23
C TRP A 607 -4.83 -0.98 -4.58
N SER A 608 -3.64 -0.43 -4.84
CA SER A 608 -3.25 0.14 -6.14
C SER A 608 -2.90 -0.97 -7.14
N ALA A 609 -2.30 -2.07 -6.68
CA ALA A 609 -2.13 -3.26 -7.50
C ALA A 609 -3.49 -3.91 -7.81
N ALA A 610 -4.39 -4.00 -6.83
CA ALA A 610 -5.73 -4.54 -7.00
C ALA A 610 -6.60 -3.71 -7.96
N ALA A 611 -6.33 -2.40 -8.12
CA ALA A 611 -7.01 -1.55 -9.11
C ALA A 611 -6.98 -2.13 -10.54
N ALA A 612 -5.91 -2.82 -10.92
CA ALA A 612 -5.76 -3.44 -12.23
C ALA A 612 -6.88 -4.44 -12.56
N VAL A 613 -7.37 -5.15 -11.54
CA VAL A 613 -8.46 -6.12 -11.67
C VAL A 613 -9.74 -5.45 -12.10
N VAL A 614 -10.15 -4.41 -11.37
CA VAL A 614 -11.43 -3.74 -11.63
C VAL A 614 -11.38 -2.98 -12.95
N CYS A 615 -10.21 -2.46 -13.33
CA CYS A 615 -10.01 -1.89 -14.66
C CYS A 615 -10.17 -2.93 -15.77
N ALA A 616 -9.69 -4.15 -15.57
CA ALA A 616 -9.90 -5.23 -16.54
C ALA A 616 -11.39 -5.59 -16.68
N ASP A 617 -12.13 -5.62 -15.57
CA ASP A 617 -13.57 -5.85 -15.61
C ASP A 617 -14.34 -4.76 -16.38
N ALA A 618 -13.89 -3.50 -16.29
CA ALA A 618 -14.51 -2.39 -16.99
C ALA A 618 -14.20 -2.36 -18.50
N LEU A 619 -13.03 -2.88 -18.89
CA LEU A 619 -12.55 -2.85 -20.28
C LEU A 619 -12.88 -4.12 -21.08
N GLY A 620 -13.37 -5.17 -20.41
CA GLY A 620 -13.68 -6.48 -21.02
C GLY A 620 -12.44 -7.27 -21.41
#